data_AF-A0A7J4RIH4-F1
#
_entry.id   AF-A0A7J4RIH4-F1
#
_cell.length_a   1.000
_cell.length_b   1.000
_cell.length_c   1.000
_cell.angle_alpha   90.00
_cell.angle_beta   90.00
_cell.angle_gamma   90.00
#
_symmetry.space_group_name_H-M   'P 1'
#
loop_
_entity.id
_entity.type
_entity.pdbx_description
1 polymer ?
#
loop_
_entity_poly.entity_id
_entity_poly.type
_entity_poly.pdbx_seq_one_letter_code
_entity_poly.pdbx_strand_id
1 'polypeptide(L)' 'MGPLVDVPALVRIEDEKWVFERIDEHVLHQLTHRLVLHEEEGTRTIGATINLASAMHVAKCMAEQEQKIVLIRPM' A
#
# COMPACT_ATOMS: atom_id res chain seq x y z
N MET A 1 33.19 19.10 -37.69
CA MET A 1 33.16 18.20 -36.52
C MET A 1 32.74 19.05 -35.34
N GLY A 2 31.49 18.93 -34.88
CA GLY A 2 30.93 19.76 -33.80
C GLY A 2 31.43 19.33 -32.41
N PRO A 3 31.28 20.18 -31.38
CA PRO A 3 31.74 19.87 -30.03
C PRO A 3 30.98 18.67 -29.45
N LEU A 4 31.68 17.82 -28.70
CA LEU A 4 31.06 16.72 -27.95
C LEU A 4 30.24 17.34 -26.81
N VAL A 5 28.94 17.09 -26.82
CA VAL A 5 28.00 17.50 -25.77
C VAL A 5 27.66 16.27 -24.95
N ASP A 6 27.85 16.32 -23.64
CA ASP A 6 27.45 15.23 -22.74
C ASP A 6 25.93 15.07 -22.77
N VAL A 7 25.50 13.84 -23.04
CA VAL A 7 24.09 13.46 -22.98
C VAL A 7 23.77 13.13 -21.52
N PRO A 8 22.91 13.89 -20.82
CA PRO A 8 22.53 13.53 -19.46
C PRO A 8 21.77 12.20 -19.49
N ALA A 9 22.19 11.25 -18.65
CA ALA A 9 21.52 9.96 -18.50
C ALA A 9 20.06 10.19 -18.08
N LEU A 10 19.11 9.79 -18.93
CA LEU A 10 17.67 10.00 -18.71
C LEU A 10 17.08 9.16 -17.55
N VAL A 11 17.87 8.29 -16.94
CA VAL A 11 17.46 7.48 -15.78
C VAL A 11 18.67 7.24 -14.88
N ARG A 12 18.59 7.72 -13.63
CA ARG A 12 19.45 7.29 -12.52
C ARG A 12 18.52 6.68 -11.46
N ILE A 13 18.42 5.36 -11.43
CA ILE A 13 17.69 4.63 -10.39
C ILE A 13 18.74 4.12 -9.41
N GLU A 14 18.93 4.86 -8.33
CA GLU A 14 19.62 4.39 -7.13
C GLU A 14 18.53 4.02 -6.11
N ASP A 15 18.41 2.72 -5.83
CA ASP A 15 17.74 2.15 -4.64
C ASP A 15 16.20 2.14 -4.51
N GLU A 16 15.46 1.76 -5.55
CA GLU A 16 14.08 1.25 -5.34
C GLU A 16 13.93 -0.17 -5.91
N LYS A 17 14.15 -1.17 -5.05
CA LYS A 17 13.79 -2.56 -5.36
C LYS A 17 12.28 -2.69 -5.38
N TRP A 18 11.70 -2.73 -6.57
CA TRP A 18 10.30 -3.12 -6.74
C TRP A 18 10.16 -4.61 -6.42
N VAL A 19 9.52 -4.94 -5.30
CA VAL A 19 9.16 -6.31 -4.94
C VAL A 19 7.78 -6.59 -5.53
N PHE A 20 7.72 -7.42 -6.57
CA PHE A 20 6.47 -7.95 -7.11
C PHE A 20 6.21 -9.32 -6.49
N GLU A 21 5.26 -9.39 -5.57
CA GLU A 21 4.79 -10.65 -5.02
C GLU A 21 3.60 -11.16 -5.82
N ARG A 22 3.68 -12.40 -6.31
CA ARG A 22 2.55 -13.03 -7.00
C ARG A 22 1.58 -13.56 -5.95
N ILE A 23 0.47 -12.86 -5.77
CA ILE A 23 -0.65 -13.34 -4.97
C ILE A 23 -1.50 -14.31 -5.79
N ASP A 24 -1.93 -15.40 -5.13
CA ASP A 24 -2.92 -16.32 -5.69
C ASP A 24 -4.26 -15.60 -5.87
N GLU A 25 -4.85 -15.70 -7.05
CA GLU A 25 -6.15 -15.10 -7.37
C GLU A 25 -7.22 -15.54 -6.36
N HIS A 26 -7.16 -16.78 -5.88
CA HIS A 26 -8.10 -17.29 -4.89
C HIS A 26 -8.06 -16.50 -3.58
N VAL A 27 -6.88 -16.02 -3.17
CA VAL A 27 -6.74 -15.19 -1.96
C VAL A 27 -7.38 -13.83 -2.16
N LEU A 28 -7.28 -13.24 -3.36
CA LEU A 28 -7.95 -11.96 -3.66
C LEU A 28 -9.47 -12.07 -3.55
N HIS A 29 -10.04 -13.17 -4.04
CA HIS A 29 -11.50 -13.43 -3.95
C HIS A 29 -11.99 -13.68 -2.53
N GLN A 30 -11.10 -14.02 -1.58
CA GLN A 30 -11.46 -14.23 -0.18
C GLN A 30 -11.46 -12.94 0.65
N LEU A 31 -10.97 -11.82 0.12
CA LEU A 31 -10.94 -10.56 0.84
C LEU A 31 -12.35 -9.99 0.99
N THR A 32 -12.73 -9.66 2.22
CA THR A 32 -14.10 -9.23 2.55
C THR A 32 -14.17 -7.86 3.22
N HIS A 33 -13.08 -7.41 3.84
CA HIS A 33 -13.05 -6.15 4.59
C HIS A 33 -11.85 -5.30 4.16
N ARG A 34 -12.08 -4.04 3.82
CA ARG A 34 -11.03 -3.05 3.54
C ARG A 34 -10.74 -2.18 4.76
N LEU A 35 -9.47 -1.86 4.92
CA LEU A 35 -8.96 -0.94 5.92
C LEU A 35 -8.71 0.42 5.27
N VAL A 36 -9.36 1.46 5.79
CA VAL A 36 -9.33 2.81 5.22
C VAL A 36 -8.85 3.80 6.26
N LEU A 37 -7.79 4.55 5.94
CA LEU A 37 -7.32 5.69 6.72
C LEU A 37 -8.01 6.97 6.25
N HIS A 38 -8.27 7.87 7.18
CA HIS A 38 -8.66 9.24 6.90
C HIS A 38 -7.45 10.14 7.13
N GLU A 39 -6.99 10.78 6.08
CA GLU A 39 -5.86 11.71 6.04
C GLU A 39 -6.37 13.09 5.58
N GLU A 40 -5.54 14.13 5.71
CA GLU A 40 -5.94 15.50 5.36
C GLU A 40 -6.35 15.63 3.88
N GLU A 41 -5.73 14.85 3.00
CA GLU A 41 -6.00 14.84 1.56
C GLU A 41 -7.16 13.91 1.14
N GLY A 42 -7.77 13.20 2.10
CA GLY A 42 -8.93 12.35 1.86
C GLY A 42 -8.82 10.96 2.48
N THR A 43 -9.41 9.95 1.83
CA THR A 43 -9.40 8.58 2.33
C THR A 43 -8.45 7.70 1.54
N ARG A 44 -7.57 6.98 2.22
CA ARG A 44 -6.62 6.04 1.62
C ARG A 44 -6.94 4.61 2.06
N THR A 45 -7.14 3.70 1.11
CA THR A 45 -7.19 2.27 1.43
C THR A 45 -5.77 1.74 1.60
N ILE A 46 -5.52 1.09 2.72
CA ILE A 46 -4.19 0.58 3.09
C ILE A 46 -4.07 -0.94 2.99
N GLY A 47 -5.22 -1.65 2.89
CA GLY A 47 -5.23 -3.10 2.76
C GLY A 47 -6.62 -3.67 2.87
N ALA A 48 -6.70 -5.01 2.78
CA ALA A 48 -7.93 -5.76 2.98
C ALA A 48 -7.64 -7.07 3.73
N THR A 49 -8.65 -7.62 4.40
CA THR A 49 -8.57 -8.85 5.17
C THR A 49 -9.69 -9.83 4.79
N ILE A 50 -9.44 -11.12 5.03
CA ILE A 50 -10.37 -12.21 4.72
C ILE A 50 -11.60 -12.25 5.64
N ASN A 51 -11.54 -11.61 6.81
CA ASN A 51 -12.65 -11.52 7.75
C ASN A 51 -12.51 -10.31 8.70
N LEU A 52 -13.59 -10.04 9.46
CA LEU A 52 -13.66 -8.94 10.40
C LEU A 52 -12.70 -9.09 11.59
N ALA A 53 -12.46 -10.31 12.07
CA ALA A 53 -11.58 -10.53 13.22
C ALA A 53 -10.14 -10.12 12.90
N SER A 54 -9.65 -10.47 11.71
CA SER A 54 -8.37 -10.02 11.18
C SER A 54 -8.35 -8.51 10.97
N ALA A 55 -9.42 -7.91 10.43
CA ALA A 55 -9.52 -6.46 10.27
C ALA A 55 -9.41 -5.72 11.61
N MET A 56 -10.10 -6.23 12.63
CA MET A 56 -10.10 -5.66 13.98
C MET A 56 -8.74 -5.77 14.64
N HIS A 57 -8.05 -6.90 14.46
CA HIS A 57 -6.70 -7.08 14.98
C HIS A 57 -5.73 -6.06 14.39
N VAL A 58 -5.75 -5.87 13.06
CA VAL A 58 -4.91 -4.88 12.39
C VAL A 58 -5.27 -3.47 12.83
N ALA A 59 -6.56 -3.12 12.86
CA ALA A 59 -7.02 -1.81 13.31
C ALA A 59 -6.59 -1.49 14.76
N LYS A 60 -6.65 -2.49 15.65
CA LYS A 60 -6.15 -2.37 17.03
C LYS A 60 -4.65 -2.09 17.06
N CYS A 61 -3.84 -2.87 16.34
CA CYS A 61 -2.39 -2.65 16.28
C CYS A 61 -2.06 -1.25 15.74
N MET A 62 -2.75 -0.79 14.71
CA MET A 62 -2.55 0.55 14.14
C MET A 62 -2.94 1.67 15.12
N ALA A 63 -4.02 1.50 15.88
CA ALA A 63 -4.42 2.46 16.89
C ALA A 63 -3.42 2.52 18.06
N GLU A 64 -2.94 1.35 18.53
CA GLU A 64 -2.04 1.26 19.69
C GLU A 64 -0.60 1.65 19.37
N GLN A 65 -0.08 1.26 18.20
CA GLN A 65 1.34 1.40 17.86
C GLN A 65 1.61 2.62 16.97
N GLU A 66 0.70 2.95 16.06
CA GLU A 66 0.89 4.02 15.09
C GLU A 66 0.02 5.26 15.38
N GLN A 67 -0.83 5.20 16.41
CA GLN A 67 -1.81 6.25 16.74
C GLN A 67 -2.72 6.63 15.55
N LYS A 68 -3.00 5.66 14.67
CA LYS A 68 -3.85 5.84 13.49
C LYS A 68 -5.24 5.28 13.71
N ILE A 69 -6.26 6.05 13.32
CA ILE A 69 -7.66 5.60 13.32
C ILE A 69 -7.98 4.99 11.96
N VAL A 70 -8.45 3.75 11.97
CA VAL A 70 -8.77 2.98 10.77
C VAL A 70 -10.27 2.70 10.71
N LEU A 71 -10.88 2.97 9.55
CA LEU A 71 -12.24 2.56 9.23
C LEU A 71 -12.21 1.18 8.57
N ILE A 72 -13.00 0.24 9.10
CA ILE A 72 -13.21 -1.07 8.50
C ILE A 72 -14.48 -0.99 7.65
N ARG A 73 -14.36 -1.27 6.34
CA ARG A 73 -15.51 -1.29 5.42
C ARG A 73 -15.67 -2.67 4.76
N PRO A 74 -16.89 -3.22 4.67
CA PRO A 74 -17.12 -4.39 3.83
C PRO A 74 -16.83 -4.04 2.36
N MET A 75 -16.43 -5.06 1.60
CA MET A 75 -16.22 -4.97 0.14
C MET A 75 -17.50 -5.17 -0.64
#